data_AF-A0A7G9A7W2-F1
#
_entry.id   AF-A0A7G9A7W2-F1
#
_cell.length_a   1.000
_cell.length_b   1.000
_cell.length_c   1.000
_cell.angle_alpha   90.00
_cell.angle_beta   90.00
_cell.angle_gamma   90.00
#
_symmetry.space_group_name_H-M   'P 1'
#
loop_
_entity.id
_entity.type
_entity.pdbx_description
1 polymer ?
#
loop_
_entity_poly.entity_id
_entity_poly.type
_entity_poly.pdbx_seq_one_letter_code
_entity_poly.pdbx_strand_id
1 'polypeptide(L)'
;MTDNSRPLLWRQPLQAIQDGVLNSVGYPATLRRRIDNGALEIKKPQRLDTIWLRSIVSWHRWFGRDKNTIRSLRPGHDGNYEYLQRHIPQLADLVICEITENYRCDISSIGGLSSSGDDDLKISHLDDFALQRCSEMTIPVSSEQLARNLSHYTARLSKMVFSQFSWAPERLYWNNVDTVHNFVAARYQAIQLGQPVSLTGQLNSYTVNPQKIQQLTAEWDLYLLPDAEIYGLFRDALLRVKSPFGISNPPCWENVDQHYFQAIWLERNHPVPARVSRMLV
;
A
#
# COMPACT_ATOMS: atom_id res chain seq x y z
N MET A 1 55.24 -7.25 6.62
CA MET A 1 55.07 -6.16 5.64
C MET A 1 54.60 -6.73 4.33
N THR A 2 53.31 -6.59 4.03
CA THR A 2 52.69 -6.44 2.70
C THR A 2 51.19 -6.51 2.92
N ASP A 3 50.54 -5.36 3.08
CA ASP A 3 49.17 -5.24 2.60
C ASP A 3 49.01 -3.84 2.02
N ASN A 4 48.66 -3.82 0.74
CA ASN A 4 48.72 -2.67 -0.15
C ASN A 4 47.32 -2.49 -0.71
N SER A 5 46.39 -2.06 0.15
CA SER A 5 44.99 -1.81 -0.20
C SER A 5 44.66 -0.32 -0.11
N ARG A 6 45.36 0.50 -0.91
CA ARG A 6 44.88 1.85 -1.24
C ARG A 6 44.06 1.77 -2.52
N PRO A 7 42.78 2.20 -2.54
CA PRO A 7 42.01 2.23 -3.78
C PRO A 7 42.67 3.20 -4.75
N LEU A 8 43.10 2.68 -5.90
CA LEU A 8 43.78 3.45 -6.93
C LEU A 8 42.87 4.56 -7.46
N LEU A 9 43.29 5.81 -7.28
CA LEU A 9 42.53 7.04 -7.60
C LEU A 9 42.05 7.13 -9.06
N TRP A 10 42.64 6.38 -9.99
CA TRP A 10 42.25 6.32 -11.40
C TRP A 10 41.09 5.36 -11.71
N ARG A 11 40.67 4.50 -10.76
CA ARG A 11 39.56 3.57 -10.98
C ARG A 11 38.22 4.30 -11.15
N GLN A 12 37.98 5.34 -10.37
CA GLN A 12 36.74 6.12 -10.43
C GLN A 12 36.55 6.87 -11.77
N PRO A 13 37.54 7.61 -12.31
CA PRO A 13 37.38 8.27 -13.60
C PRO A 13 37.28 7.27 -14.77
N LEU A 14 38.04 6.17 -14.76
CA LEU A 14 37.95 5.14 -15.80
C LEU A 14 36.56 4.45 -15.79
N GLN A 15 36.03 4.19 -14.59
CA GLN A 15 34.69 3.65 -14.40
C GLN A 15 33.60 4.64 -14.81
N ALA A 16 33.78 5.94 -14.60
CA ALA A 16 32.84 6.96 -15.04
C ALA A 16 32.79 7.06 -16.57
N ILE A 17 33.93 6.89 -17.25
CA ILE A 17 34.01 6.85 -18.72
C ILE A 17 33.33 5.59 -19.25
N GLN A 18 33.61 4.42 -18.67
CA GLN A 18 32.95 3.16 -19.06
C GLN A 18 31.43 3.22 -18.88
N ASP A 19 30.96 3.79 -17.77
CA ASP A 19 29.53 4.04 -17.57
C ASP A 19 28.96 5.01 -18.60
N GLY A 20 29.68 6.09 -18.91
CA GLY A 20 29.26 7.07 -19.92
C GLY A 20 29.02 6.41 -21.29
N VAL A 21 29.91 5.51 -21.70
CA VAL A 21 29.79 4.76 -22.96
C VAL A 21 28.63 3.77 -22.92
N LEU A 22 28.46 3.04 -21.82
CA LEU A 22 27.35 2.09 -21.71
C LEU A 22 25.99 2.79 -21.63
N ASN A 23 25.93 3.92 -20.92
CA ASN A 23 24.71 4.72 -20.81
C ASN A 23 24.31 5.32 -22.17
N SER A 24 25.27 5.77 -22.99
CA SER A 24 24.97 6.36 -24.30
C SER A 24 24.38 5.35 -25.30
N VAL A 25 24.65 4.05 -25.12
CA VAL A 25 24.01 2.96 -25.89
C VAL A 25 22.75 2.39 -25.20
N GLY A 26 22.24 3.10 -24.19
CA GLY A 26 21.01 2.76 -23.49
C GLY A 26 21.14 1.67 -22.43
N TYR A 27 22.36 1.26 -22.06
CA TYR A 27 22.59 0.34 -20.95
C TYR A 27 22.83 1.15 -19.66
N PRO A 28 21.94 1.07 -18.65
CA PRO A 28 21.99 1.93 -17.47
C PRO A 28 23.06 1.47 -16.46
N ALA A 29 24.33 1.52 -16.86
CA ALA A 29 25.47 1.03 -16.09
C ALA A 29 25.62 1.76 -14.74
N THR A 30 25.34 3.07 -14.72
CA THR A 30 25.39 3.87 -13.50
C THR A 30 24.31 3.46 -12.50
N LEU A 31 23.10 3.15 -12.98
CA LEU A 31 22.01 2.64 -12.12
C LEU A 31 22.38 1.27 -11.55
N ARG A 32 22.83 0.35 -12.41
CA ARG A 32 23.23 -1.00 -12.00
C ARG A 32 24.28 -0.98 -10.91
N ARG A 33 25.32 -0.16 -11.08
CA ARG A 33 26.38 -0.02 -10.08
C ARG A 33 25.87 0.54 -8.75
N ARG A 34 24.93 1.48 -8.78
CA ARG A 34 24.33 2.05 -7.56
C ARG A 34 23.51 0.99 -6.82
N ILE A 35 22.80 0.13 -7.54
CA ILE A 35 22.12 -1.03 -6.97
C ILE A 35 23.13 -2.02 -6.38
N ASP A 36 24.14 -2.43 -7.15
CA ASP A 36 25.16 -3.41 -6.74
C ASP A 36 25.96 -2.96 -5.50
N ASN A 37 26.15 -1.64 -5.33
CA ASN A 37 26.85 -1.06 -4.19
C ASN A 37 25.93 -0.72 -2.99
N GLY A 38 24.64 -1.05 -3.06
CA GLY A 38 23.66 -0.77 -2.00
C GLY A 38 23.27 0.71 -1.86
N ALA A 39 23.61 1.56 -2.84
CA ALA A 39 23.28 2.98 -2.82
C ALA A 39 21.83 3.27 -3.22
N LEU A 40 21.12 2.31 -3.80
CA LEU A 40 19.69 2.36 -4.08
C LEU A 40 19.02 1.17 -3.41
N GLU A 41 18.43 1.37 -2.22
CA GLU A 41 17.65 0.33 -1.55
C GLU A 41 16.21 0.34 -2.05
N ILE A 42 15.83 -0.70 -2.79
CA ILE A 42 14.44 -0.96 -3.13
C ILE A 42 13.76 -1.50 -1.86
N LYS A 43 13.33 -0.57 -0.99
CA LYS A 43 12.62 -0.95 0.24
C LYS A 43 11.25 -1.50 -0.13
N LYS A 44 11.03 -2.77 0.18
CA LYS A 44 9.67 -3.32 0.20
C LYS A 44 8.96 -2.69 1.40
N PRO A 45 7.84 -1.99 1.19
CA PRO A 45 7.09 -1.44 2.30
C PRO A 45 6.68 -2.57 3.24
N GLN A 46 6.99 -2.45 4.52
CA GLN A 46 6.53 -3.41 5.52
C GLN A 46 5.03 -3.19 5.72
N ARG A 47 4.22 -4.14 5.25
CA ARG A 47 2.80 -4.17 5.56
C ARG A 47 2.64 -4.72 6.97
N LEU A 48 2.17 -3.89 7.89
CA LEU A 48 1.72 -4.37 9.19
C LEU A 48 0.34 -5.00 9.03
N ASP A 49 0.19 -6.23 9.49
CA ASP A 49 -1.11 -6.89 9.59
C ASP A 49 -1.74 -6.56 10.95
N THR A 50 -2.58 -5.53 10.96
CA THR A 50 -3.28 -5.06 12.18
C THR A 50 -4.79 -5.11 11.98
N ILE A 51 -5.53 -4.99 13.07
CA ILE A 51 -7.00 -4.88 13.08
C ILE A 51 -7.52 -3.63 12.37
N TRP A 52 -6.67 -2.66 12.05
CA TRP A 52 -7.09 -1.37 11.53
C TRP A 52 -7.22 -1.37 10.00
N LEU A 53 -8.33 -0.83 9.51
CA LEU A 53 -8.61 -0.68 8.08
C LEU A 53 -7.51 0.08 7.34
N ARG A 54 -6.89 1.06 8.01
CA ARG A 54 -5.79 1.86 7.45
C ARG A 54 -4.49 1.07 7.18
N SER A 55 -4.39 -0.14 7.71
CA SER A 55 -3.32 -1.09 7.38
C SER A 55 -3.58 -1.86 6.08
N ILE A 56 -4.78 -1.75 5.51
CA ILE A 56 -5.14 -2.31 4.21
C ILE A 56 -4.75 -1.33 3.11
N VAL A 57 -4.09 -1.87 2.08
CA VAL A 57 -3.78 -1.10 0.86
C VAL A 57 -5.08 -0.68 0.18
N SER A 58 -5.27 0.63 0.06
CA SER A 58 -6.49 1.23 -0.48
C SER A 58 -6.44 1.32 -2.01
N TRP A 59 -6.31 0.19 -2.70
CA TRP A 59 -6.33 0.13 -4.18
C TRP A 59 -7.56 0.81 -4.78
N HIS A 60 -8.71 0.69 -4.10
CA HIS A 60 -9.98 1.33 -4.45
C HIS A 60 -9.94 2.88 -4.43
N ARG A 61 -8.89 3.50 -3.87
CA ARG A 61 -8.72 4.96 -3.77
C ARG A 61 -7.52 5.50 -4.57
N TRP A 62 -6.71 4.64 -5.17
CA TRP A 62 -5.36 4.94 -5.66
C TRP A 62 -5.27 6.20 -6.55
N PHE A 63 -6.21 6.41 -7.47
CA PHE A 63 -6.19 7.55 -8.41
C PHE A 63 -7.46 8.40 -8.35
N GLY A 64 -8.16 8.40 -7.21
CA GLY A 64 -9.49 8.98 -7.08
C GLY A 64 -9.61 10.43 -7.58
N ARG A 65 -8.64 11.30 -7.26
CA ARG A 65 -8.62 12.70 -7.72
C ARG A 65 -7.90 12.88 -9.06
N ASP A 66 -6.91 12.05 -9.34
CA ASP A 66 -6.03 12.16 -10.50
C ASP A 66 -6.61 11.50 -11.77
N LYS A 67 -7.84 10.96 -11.69
CA LYS A 67 -8.60 10.39 -12.81
C LYS A 67 -7.75 9.43 -13.65
N ASN A 68 -7.03 8.53 -12.98
CA ASN A 68 -6.15 7.53 -13.59
C ASN A 68 -5.01 8.13 -14.43
N THR A 69 -4.50 9.30 -14.03
CA THR A 69 -3.42 10.00 -14.76
C THR A 69 -2.14 9.96 -13.96
N ILE A 70 -1.03 9.66 -14.63
CA ILE A 70 0.33 9.71 -14.06
C ILE A 70 1.11 10.88 -14.64
N ARG A 71 2.16 11.30 -13.93
CA ARG A 71 3.15 12.24 -14.45
C ARG A 71 4.20 11.48 -15.24
N SER A 72 4.16 11.58 -16.57
CA SER A 72 5.17 11.01 -17.46
C SER A 72 6.34 11.98 -17.62
N LEU A 73 7.54 11.48 -17.40
CA LEU A 73 8.80 12.19 -17.62
C LEU A 73 9.41 11.68 -18.93
N ARG A 74 9.63 12.60 -19.87
CA ARG A 74 10.31 12.30 -21.15
C ARG A 74 11.56 13.16 -21.29
N PRO A 75 12.70 12.60 -21.75
CA PRO A 75 13.90 13.41 -21.97
C PRO A 75 13.63 14.50 -23.02
N GLY A 76 13.81 15.75 -22.62
CA GLY A 76 13.69 16.93 -23.47
C GLY A 76 14.99 17.23 -24.22
N HIS A 77 14.91 18.20 -25.13
CA HIS A 77 16.05 18.61 -25.95
C HIS A 77 17.11 19.42 -25.19
N ASP A 78 16.74 20.02 -24.06
CA ASP A 78 17.60 20.83 -23.18
C ASP A 78 18.47 19.97 -22.23
N GLY A 79 18.35 18.65 -22.31
CA GLY A 79 19.03 17.72 -21.42
C GLY A 79 18.34 17.55 -20.07
N ASN A 80 17.12 18.05 -19.88
CA ASN A 80 16.27 17.79 -18.71
C ASN A 80 15.07 16.90 -19.08
N TYR A 81 14.20 16.62 -18.10
CA TYR A 81 12.92 15.97 -18.35
C TYR A 81 11.82 17.01 -18.62
N GLU A 82 11.04 16.75 -19.65
CA GLU A 82 9.74 17.37 -19.88
C GLU A 82 8.64 16.56 -19.18
N TYR A 83 7.64 17.26 -18.66
CA TYR A 83 6.53 16.66 -17.93
C TYR A 83 5.27 16.62 -18.79
N LEU A 84 4.67 15.44 -18.88
CA LEU A 84 3.39 15.24 -19.56
C LEU A 84 2.44 14.49 -18.63
N GLN A 85 1.16 14.84 -18.69
CA GLN A 85 0.12 14.00 -18.10
C GLN A 85 -0.17 12.84 -19.04
N ARG A 86 -0.17 11.61 -18.50
CA ARG A 86 -0.52 10.40 -19.25
C ARG A 86 -1.66 9.69 -18.55
N HIS A 87 -2.75 9.49 -19.28
CA HIS A 87 -3.89 8.70 -18.82
C HIS A 87 -3.59 7.20 -18.94
N ILE A 88 -3.95 6.43 -17.91
CA ILE A 88 -3.76 4.98 -17.82
C ILE A 88 -5.14 4.31 -17.74
N PRO A 89 -5.72 3.89 -18.87
CA PRO A 89 -7.09 3.37 -18.91
C PRO A 89 -7.26 2.03 -18.17
N GLN A 90 -6.18 1.28 -17.97
CA GLN A 90 -6.19 0.01 -17.23
C GLN A 90 -6.47 0.20 -15.73
N LEU A 91 -6.31 1.42 -15.21
CA LEU A 91 -6.70 1.75 -13.83
C LEU A 91 -8.21 1.95 -13.68
N ALA A 92 -8.92 2.25 -14.77
CA ALA A 92 -10.38 2.28 -14.75
C ALA A 92 -10.90 0.86 -14.48
N ASP A 93 -11.77 0.74 -13.48
CA ASP A 93 -12.33 -0.53 -13.01
C ASP A 93 -11.28 -1.53 -12.51
N LEU A 94 -10.09 -1.06 -12.11
CA LEU A 94 -9.07 -1.89 -11.46
C LEU A 94 -9.62 -2.56 -10.21
N VAL A 95 -10.44 -1.81 -9.45
CA VAL A 95 -11.19 -2.32 -8.32
C VAL A 95 -12.67 -2.05 -8.55
N ILE A 96 -13.47 -3.08 -8.40
CA ILE A 96 -14.92 -3.04 -8.48
C ILE A 96 -15.45 -3.00 -7.05
N CYS A 97 -16.46 -2.15 -6.80
CA CYS A 97 -17.18 -2.09 -5.54
C CYS A 97 -18.60 -2.60 -5.76
N GLU A 98 -18.96 -3.66 -5.04
CA GLU A 98 -20.33 -4.18 -4.98
C GLU A 98 -20.93 -3.80 -3.63
N ILE A 99 -22.13 -3.22 -3.65
CA ILE A 99 -22.84 -2.81 -2.45
C ILE A 99 -23.97 -3.82 -2.19
N THR A 100 -23.92 -4.47 -1.05
CA THR A 100 -25.00 -5.35 -0.56
C THR A 100 -25.73 -4.66 0.58
N GLU A 101 -26.97 -4.23 0.30
CA GLU A 101 -27.87 -3.66 1.30
C GLU A 101 -28.43 -4.73 2.23
N ASN A 102 -28.76 -4.36 3.46
CA ASN A 102 -29.32 -5.25 4.48
C ASN A 102 -28.48 -6.50 4.75
N TYR A 103 -27.16 -6.43 4.55
CA TYR A 103 -26.21 -7.48 4.88
C TYR A 103 -26.30 -7.79 6.37
N ARG A 104 -26.35 -9.09 6.71
CA ARG A 104 -26.44 -9.59 8.09
C ARG A 104 -25.23 -10.45 8.41
N CYS A 105 -24.65 -10.22 9.58
CA CYS A 105 -23.57 -11.06 10.11
C CYS A 105 -23.63 -11.14 11.63
N ASP A 106 -22.91 -12.09 12.20
CA ASP A 106 -22.71 -12.15 13.65
C ASP A 106 -21.57 -11.20 14.06
N ILE A 107 -21.65 -10.63 15.28
CA ILE A 107 -20.61 -9.75 15.81
C ILE A 107 -19.20 -10.39 15.79
N SER A 108 -19.12 -11.72 15.96
CA SER A 108 -17.86 -12.46 15.90
C SER A 108 -17.17 -12.40 14.54
N SER A 109 -17.94 -12.20 13.47
CA SER A 109 -17.44 -12.12 12.09
C SER A 109 -16.62 -10.86 11.83
N ILE A 110 -16.77 -9.82 12.65
CA ILE A 110 -15.98 -8.59 12.54
C ILE A 110 -14.54 -8.90 12.94
N GLY A 111 -13.61 -8.69 12.02
CA GLY A 111 -12.18 -8.94 12.22
C GLY A 111 -11.33 -7.67 12.29
N GLY A 112 -11.92 -6.51 11.96
CA GLY A 112 -11.21 -5.24 11.99
C GLY A 112 -12.12 -4.02 12.11
N LEU A 113 -11.50 -2.87 12.34
CA LEU A 113 -12.14 -1.58 12.63
C LEU A 113 -11.55 -0.49 11.74
N SER A 114 -12.31 0.58 11.49
CA SER A 114 -11.81 1.72 10.71
C SER A 114 -10.81 2.56 11.51
N SER A 115 -11.20 2.98 12.72
CA SER A 115 -10.39 3.90 13.53
C SER A 115 -10.74 3.86 15.02
N SER A 116 -9.87 4.42 15.84
CA SER A 116 -9.96 4.52 17.30
C SER A 116 -8.98 5.60 17.80
N GLY A 117 -9.18 6.11 19.01
CA GLY A 117 -8.14 6.90 19.68
C GLY A 117 -6.85 6.12 19.97
N ASP A 118 -6.92 4.78 19.94
CA ASP A 118 -5.80 3.84 20.15
C ASP A 118 -5.21 3.32 18.83
N ASP A 119 -5.40 4.07 17.76
CA ASP A 119 -5.07 3.63 16.41
C ASP A 119 -3.58 3.28 16.26
N ASP A 120 -2.66 3.99 16.91
CA ASP A 120 -1.21 3.76 16.80
C ASP A 120 -0.74 2.36 17.28
N LEU A 121 -1.62 1.57 17.90
CA LEU A 121 -1.30 0.23 18.36
C LEU A 121 -1.20 -0.78 17.22
N LYS A 122 -0.11 -1.54 17.23
CA LYS A 122 0.17 -2.65 16.30
C LYS A 122 -0.44 -3.95 16.81
N ILE A 123 -1.77 -4.02 16.88
CA ILE A 123 -2.52 -5.18 17.35
C ILE A 123 -3.07 -5.97 16.16
N SER A 124 -2.82 -7.28 16.11
CA SER A 124 -3.23 -8.15 14.99
C SER A 124 -4.63 -8.75 15.12
N HIS A 125 -5.15 -8.90 16.34
CA HIS A 125 -6.45 -9.50 16.63
C HIS A 125 -7.31 -8.65 17.57
N LEU A 126 -8.62 -8.64 17.33
CA LEU A 126 -9.56 -7.85 18.15
C LEU A 126 -9.67 -8.34 19.59
N ASP A 127 -9.42 -9.62 19.84
CA ASP A 127 -9.47 -10.20 21.18
C ASP A 127 -8.31 -9.66 22.04
N ASP A 128 -7.13 -9.49 21.45
CA ASP A 128 -5.98 -8.85 22.11
C ASP A 128 -6.28 -7.39 22.45
N PHE A 129 -6.95 -6.66 21.55
CA PHE A 129 -7.41 -5.30 21.83
C PHE A 129 -8.41 -5.28 22.99
N ALA A 130 -9.37 -6.21 23.01
CA ALA A 130 -10.36 -6.32 24.08
C ALA A 130 -9.70 -6.52 25.45
N LEU A 131 -8.71 -7.41 25.52
CA LEU A 131 -8.01 -7.72 26.77
C LEU A 131 -7.08 -6.58 27.22
N GLN A 132 -6.40 -5.91 26.29
CA GLN A 132 -5.43 -4.86 26.61
C GLN A 132 -6.07 -3.50 26.92
N ARG A 133 -7.19 -3.17 26.24
CA ARG A 133 -7.80 -1.83 26.28
C ARG A 133 -9.22 -1.81 26.83
N CYS A 134 -9.86 -2.96 26.98
CA CYS A 134 -11.26 -3.07 27.42
C CYS A 134 -11.43 -4.09 28.55
N SER A 135 -10.38 -4.36 29.34
CA SER A 135 -10.41 -5.37 30.41
C SER A 135 -11.55 -5.14 31.42
N GLU A 136 -11.76 -3.89 31.85
CA GLU A 136 -12.86 -3.50 32.76
C GLU A 136 -14.26 -3.74 32.17
N MET A 137 -14.36 -3.72 30.84
CA MET A 137 -15.63 -3.93 30.12
C MET A 137 -15.84 -5.39 29.72
N THR A 138 -14.80 -6.24 29.80
CA THR A 138 -14.83 -7.66 29.42
C THR A 138 -14.92 -8.60 30.62
N ILE A 139 -14.59 -8.12 31.83
CA ILE A 139 -14.60 -8.88 33.07
C ILE A 139 -15.64 -8.30 34.05
N PRO A 140 -16.52 -9.12 34.64
CA PRO A 140 -16.70 -10.54 34.39
C PRO A 140 -17.37 -10.80 33.03
N VAL A 141 -17.12 -11.98 32.46
CA VAL A 141 -17.85 -12.45 31.29
C VAL A 141 -19.27 -12.84 31.72
N SER A 142 -20.28 -12.05 31.36
CA SER A 142 -21.69 -12.32 31.69
C SER A 142 -22.64 -11.75 30.66
N SER A 143 -23.84 -12.33 30.53
CA SER A 143 -24.86 -11.83 29.62
C SER A 143 -25.33 -10.41 29.97
N GLU A 144 -25.32 -10.03 31.26
CA GLU A 144 -25.63 -8.67 31.70
C GLU A 144 -24.56 -7.67 31.26
N GLN A 145 -23.27 -8.03 31.36
CA GLN A 145 -22.19 -7.17 30.89
C GLN A 145 -22.22 -7.04 29.36
N LEU A 146 -22.52 -8.13 28.64
CA LEU A 146 -22.74 -8.10 27.19
C LEU A 146 -23.87 -7.14 26.83
N ALA A 147 -25.03 -7.26 27.49
CA ALA A 147 -26.18 -6.37 27.25
C ALA A 147 -25.85 -4.90 27.54
N ARG A 148 -25.10 -4.62 28.62
CA ARG A 148 -24.63 -3.26 28.95
C ARG A 148 -23.76 -2.69 27.83
N ASN A 149 -22.76 -3.44 27.36
CA ASN A 149 -21.88 -2.99 26.30
C ASN A 149 -22.63 -2.76 24.98
N LEU A 150 -23.58 -3.64 24.64
CA LEU A 150 -24.42 -3.52 23.44
C LEU A 150 -25.42 -2.35 23.51
N SER A 151 -25.85 -1.96 24.72
CA SER A 151 -26.85 -0.89 24.90
C SER A 151 -26.42 0.44 24.27
N HIS A 152 -25.11 0.68 24.20
CA HIS A 152 -24.49 1.84 23.56
C HIS A 152 -24.68 1.89 22.03
N TYR A 153 -25.00 0.76 21.40
CA TYR A 153 -25.11 0.63 19.95
C TYR A 153 -26.49 0.17 19.47
N THR A 154 -27.46 -0.06 20.35
CA THR A 154 -28.73 -0.74 20.04
C THR A 154 -29.40 -0.29 18.73
N ALA A 155 -29.52 1.03 18.49
CA ALA A 155 -30.12 1.57 17.27
C ALA A 155 -29.21 1.53 16.03
N ARG A 156 -27.90 1.39 16.22
CA ARG A 156 -26.85 1.39 15.19
C ARG A 156 -26.47 0.00 14.73
N LEU A 157 -26.69 -1.04 15.53
CA LEU A 157 -26.44 -2.44 15.14
C LEU A 157 -27.23 -2.84 13.88
N SER A 158 -28.30 -2.11 13.53
CA SER A 158 -29.11 -2.31 12.32
C SER A 158 -28.78 -1.39 11.15
N LYS A 159 -27.80 -0.47 11.31
CA LYS A 159 -27.40 0.53 10.31
C LYS A 159 -25.88 0.64 10.23
N MET A 160 -25.21 -0.51 10.23
CA MET A 160 -23.75 -0.56 10.16
C MET A 160 -23.26 -0.41 8.71
N VAL A 161 -22.00 -0.04 8.54
CA VAL A 161 -21.34 -0.06 7.23
C VAL A 161 -20.10 -0.93 7.35
N PHE A 162 -20.00 -1.92 6.49
CA PHE A 162 -18.92 -2.90 6.47
C PHE A 162 -18.08 -2.76 5.20
N SER A 163 -16.82 -3.16 5.30
CA SER A 163 -15.92 -3.27 4.15
C SER A 163 -15.24 -4.63 4.12
N GLN A 164 -15.15 -5.23 2.94
CA GLN A 164 -14.36 -6.44 2.70
C GLN A 164 -13.50 -6.26 1.45
N PHE A 165 -12.30 -6.84 1.46
CA PHE A 165 -11.32 -6.68 0.38
C PHE A 165 -10.81 -8.03 -0.10
N SER A 166 -10.90 -8.30 -1.41
CA SER A 166 -10.39 -9.54 -2.01
C SER A 166 -8.89 -9.78 -1.80
N TRP A 167 -8.09 -8.72 -1.61
CA TRP A 167 -6.64 -8.79 -1.34
C TRP A 167 -6.29 -8.81 0.16
N ALA A 168 -7.30 -8.88 1.02
CA ALA A 168 -7.19 -9.04 2.47
C ALA A 168 -8.41 -9.81 3.00
N PRO A 169 -8.61 -11.08 2.57
CA PRO A 169 -9.88 -11.78 2.74
C PRO A 169 -10.19 -12.19 4.19
N GLU A 170 -9.20 -12.15 5.08
CA GLU A 170 -9.29 -12.69 6.45
C GLU A 170 -10.27 -11.93 7.35
N ARG A 171 -10.57 -10.65 7.05
CA ARG A 171 -11.25 -9.76 7.98
C ARG A 171 -12.41 -9.03 7.30
N LEU A 172 -13.56 -9.08 7.94
CA LEU A 172 -14.65 -8.13 7.72
C LEU A 172 -14.40 -6.90 8.59
N TYR A 173 -14.34 -5.73 7.98
CA TYR A 173 -14.11 -4.47 8.68
C TYR A 173 -15.42 -3.77 8.99
N TRP A 174 -15.57 -3.30 10.22
CA TRP A 174 -16.60 -2.32 10.54
C TRP A 174 -16.07 -0.90 10.33
N ASN A 175 -16.75 -0.14 9.47
CA ASN A 175 -16.46 1.28 9.25
C ASN A 175 -17.06 2.13 10.37
N ASN A 176 -16.49 2.02 11.58
CA ASN A 176 -16.96 2.74 12.75
C ASN A 176 -16.70 4.25 12.64
N VAL A 177 -17.59 5.04 13.25
CA VAL A 177 -17.48 6.51 13.35
C VAL A 177 -17.28 6.96 14.81
N ASP A 178 -17.50 6.05 15.77
CA ASP A 178 -17.51 6.33 17.20
C ASP A 178 -16.45 5.52 17.96
N THR A 179 -16.46 5.66 19.29
CA THR A 179 -15.67 4.83 20.21
C THR A 179 -15.94 3.34 19.98
N VAL A 180 -14.88 2.53 20.06
CA VAL A 180 -14.91 1.11 19.70
C VAL A 180 -14.87 0.17 20.91
N HIS A 181 -14.47 0.66 22.08
CA HIS A 181 -14.17 -0.17 23.27
C HIS A 181 -15.38 -1.01 23.70
N ASN A 182 -16.57 -0.41 23.81
CA ASN A 182 -17.78 -1.13 24.17
C ASN A 182 -18.15 -2.19 23.11
N PHE A 183 -17.97 -1.88 21.82
CA PHE A 183 -18.24 -2.83 20.75
C PHE A 183 -17.26 -4.01 20.78
N VAL A 184 -15.97 -3.75 20.93
CA VAL A 184 -14.94 -4.79 20.99
C VAL A 184 -15.12 -5.66 22.23
N ALA A 185 -15.44 -5.06 23.38
CA ALA A 185 -15.76 -5.79 24.60
C ALA A 185 -17.02 -6.65 24.46
N ALA A 186 -18.08 -6.13 23.82
CA ALA A 186 -19.29 -6.90 23.51
C ALA A 186 -18.98 -8.08 22.57
N ARG A 187 -18.20 -7.84 21.51
CA ARG A 187 -17.75 -8.90 20.59
C ARG A 187 -17.01 -10.00 21.34
N TYR A 188 -16.04 -9.63 22.17
CA TYR A 188 -15.25 -10.58 22.96
C TYR A 188 -16.16 -11.42 23.86
N GLN A 189 -17.06 -10.80 24.61
CA GLN A 189 -17.99 -11.52 25.49
C GLN A 189 -18.97 -12.42 24.72
N ALA A 190 -19.52 -11.96 23.61
CA ALA A 190 -20.42 -12.75 22.76
C ALA A 190 -19.73 -14.06 22.32
N ILE A 191 -18.46 -13.98 21.92
CA ILE A 191 -17.62 -15.14 21.56
C ILE A 191 -17.44 -16.06 22.78
N GLN A 192 -17.00 -15.53 23.92
CA GLN A 192 -16.74 -16.33 25.13
C GLN A 192 -18.01 -17.01 25.68
N LEU A 193 -19.16 -16.35 25.57
CA LEU A 193 -20.46 -16.88 26.01
C LEU A 193 -21.09 -17.83 24.97
N GLY A 194 -20.55 -17.90 23.75
CA GLY A 194 -21.22 -18.57 22.62
C GLY A 194 -22.59 -17.95 22.29
N GLN A 195 -22.79 -16.67 22.62
CA GLN A 195 -24.05 -15.96 22.42
C GLN A 195 -24.00 -15.15 21.13
N PRO A 196 -24.78 -15.51 20.08
CA PRO A 196 -24.78 -14.78 18.83
C PRO A 196 -25.41 -13.38 19.00
N VAL A 197 -24.87 -12.41 18.27
CA VAL A 197 -25.36 -11.04 18.22
C VAL A 197 -25.45 -10.62 16.76
N SER A 198 -26.68 -10.50 16.26
CA SER A 198 -26.93 -10.13 14.86
C SER A 198 -26.64 -8.65 14.63
N LEU A 199 -25.78 -8.39 13.64
CA LEU A 199 -25.52 -7.08 13.06
C LEU A 199 -26.22 -6.99 11.71
N THR A 200 -26.64 -5.79 11.31
CA THR A 200 -27.25 -5.53 10.00
C THR A 200 -26.80 -4.18 9.46
N GLY A 201 -26.59 -4.10 8.14
CA GLY A 201 -26.10 -2.89 7.52
C GLY A 201 -25.82 -3.02 6.02
N GLN A 202 -25.00 -2.11 5.52
CA GLN A 202 -24.50 -2.11 4.16
C GLN A 202 -23.11 -2.77 4.12
N LEU A 203 -22.88 -3.71 3.20
CA LEU A 203 -21.55 -4.27 2.93
C LEU A 203 -20.99 -3.72 1.62
N ASN A 204 -19.79 -3.15 1.69
CA ASN A 204 -19.00 -2.74 0.53
C ASN A 204 -17.92 -3.79 0.24
N SER A 205 -18.10 -4.52 -0.84
CA SER A 205 -17.19 -5.58 -1.27
C SER A 205 -16.27 -5.06 -2.38
N TYR A 206 -14.97 -5.01 -2.11
CA TYR A 206 -13.96 -4.50 -3.04
C TYR A 206 -13.17 -5.65 -3.68
N THR A 207 -13.32 -5.81 -4.99
CA THR A 207 -12.71 -6.89 -5.76
C THR A 207 -11.74 -6.34 -6.80
N VAL A 208 -10.51 -6.85 -6.82
CA VAL A 208 -9.55 -6.52 -7.87
C VAL A 208 -9.98 -7.21 -9.16
N ASN A 209 -10.01 -6.47 -10.26
CA ASN A 209 -10.31 -6.99 -11.59
C ASN A 209 -9.05 -7.66 -12.20
N PRO A 210 -9.01 -9.00 -12.32
CA PRO A 210 -7.82 -9.70 -12.79
C PRO A 210 -7.46 -9.35 -14.25
N GLN A 211 -8.45 -9.06 -15.09
CA GLN A 211 -8.23 -8.68 -16.48
C GLN A 211 -7.53 -7.32 -16.56
N LYS A 212 -7.93 -6.36 -15.72
CA LYS A 212 -7.29 -5.04 -15.65
C LYS A 212 -5.87 -5.13 -15.11
N ILE A 213 -5.62 -5.99 -14.12
CA ILE A 213 -4.26 -6.28 -13.64
C ILE A 213 -3.40 -6.87 -14.76
N GLN A 214 -3.92 -7.84 -15.51
CA GLN A 214 -3.19 -8.42 -16.65
C GLN A 214 -2.88 -7.36 -17.72
N GLN A 215 -3.84 -6.52 -18.09
CA GLN A 215 -3.62 -5.42 -19.03
C GLN A 215 -2.57 -4.42 -18.51
N LEU A 216 -2.64 -4.06 -17.23
CA LEU A 216 -1.70 -3.15 -16.58
C LEU A 216 -0.28 -3.73 -16.61
N THR A 217 -0.11 -4.97 -16.14
CA THR A 217 1.18 -5.67 -16.05
C THR A 217 1.74 -6.12 -17.40
N ALA A 218 0.92 -6.17 -18.46
CA ALA A 218 1.40 -6.40 -19.82
C ALA A 218 2.14 -5.17 -20.39
N GLU A 219 1.74 -3.96 -19.98
CA GLU A 219 2.31 -2.71 -20.49
C GLU A 219 3.30 -2.06 -19.52
N TRP A 220 3.11 -2.24 -18.21
CA TRP A 220 3.81 -1.49 -17.19
C TRP A 220 4.45 -2.40 -16.13
N ASP A 221 5.70 -2.10 -15.82
CA ASP A 221 6.33 -2.54 -14.58
C ASP A 221 6.23 -1.42 -13.54
N LEU A 222 5.74 -1.77 -12.36
CA LEU A 222 5.54 -0.82 -11.27
C LEU A 222 6.48 -1.11 -10.10
N TYR A 223 7.10 -0.06 -9.59
CA TYR A 223 8.00 -0.13 -8.44
C TYR A 223 7.65 0.97 -7.44
N LEU A 224 7.88 0.70 -6.16
CA LEU A 224 7.79 1.70 -5.12
C LEU A 224 9.20 2.12 -4.73
N LEU A 225 9.51 3.41 -4.84
CA LEU A 225 10.82 3.95 -4.45
C LEU A 225 10.65 5.16 -3.54
N PRO A 226 11.62 5.41 -2.65
CA PRO A 226 11.59 6.62 -1.85
C PRO A 226 11.72 7.91 -2.68
N ASP A 227 11.03 8.98 -2.32
CA ASP A 227 11.05 10.27 -3.02
C ASP A 227 12.48 10.82 -3.16
N ALA A 228 13.28 10.70 -2.11
CA ALA A 228 14.69 11.12 -2.11
C ALA A 228 15.52 10.36 -3.16
N GLU A 229 15.26 9.07 -3.36
CA GLU A 229 15.96 8.25 -4.35
C GLU A 229 15.49 8.57 -5.77
N ILE A 230 14.19 8.87 -5.93
CA ILE A 230 13.59 9.21 -7.22
C ILE A 230 14.15 10.51 -7.76
N TYR A 231 14.07 11.60 -7.00
CA TYR A 231 14.53 12.93 -7.44
C TYR A 231 16.05 13.10 -7.39
N GLY A 232 16.76 12.19 -6.72
CA GLY A 232 18.21 12.09 -6.75
C GLY A 232 18.71 11.09 -7.81
N LEU A 233 19.21 9.95 -7.34
CA LEU A 233 20.00 9.00 -8.14
C LEU A 233 19.22 8.40 -9.30
N PHE A 234 17.94 8.06 -9.10
CA PHE A 234 17.17 7.31 -10.09
C PHE A 234 16.86 8.15 -11.34
N ARG A 235 16.34 9.37 -11.15
CA ARG A 235 16.05 10.31 -12.25
C ARG A 235 17.30 10.62 -13.07
N ASP A 236 18.42 10.94 -12.40
CA ASP A 236 19.69 11.26 -13.07
C ASP A 236 20.24 10.08 -13.88
N ALA A 237 20.15 8.86 -13.33
CA ALA A 237 20.59 7.67 -14.03
C ALA A 237 19.74 7.38 -15.27
N LEU A 238 18.41 7.54 -15.18
CA LEU A 238 17.50 7.39 -16.32
C LEU A 238 17.70 8.47 -17.39
N LEU A 239 18.02 9.71 -16.98
CA LEU A 239 18.25 10.81 -17.91
C LEU A 239 19.48 10.55 -18.79
N ARG A 240 20.54 9.97 -18.20
CA ARG A 240 21.78 9.60 -18.92
C ARG A 240 21.54 8.56 -20.03
N VAL A 241 20.56 7.69 -19.87
CA VAL A 241 20.15 6.72 -20.88
C VAL A 241 18.96 7.18 -21.72
N LYS A 242 18.53 8.43 -21.57
CA LYS A 242 17.35 9.02 -22.23
C LYS A 242 16.11 8.12 -22.09
N SER A 243 15.90 7.55 -20.91
CA SER A 243 14.76 6.67 -20.65
C SER A 243 13.55 7.45 -20.17
N PRO A 244 12.38 7.33 -20.81
CA PRO A 244 11.15 7.83 -20.22
C PRO A 244 10.73 6.96 -19.03
N PHE A 245 9.99 7.55 -18.09
CA PHE A 245 9.31 6.83 -17.01
C PHE A 245 8.13 7.64 -16.49
N GLY A 246 7.19 7.01 -15.81
CA GLY A 246 6.09 7.68 -15.13
C GLY A 246 6.24 7.67 -13.62
N ILE A 247 5.58 8.62 -12.97
CA ILE A 247 5.53 8.80 -11.53
C ILE A 247 4.09 9.06 -11.11
N SER A 248 3.68 8.44 -10.01
CA SER A 248 2.43 8.77 -9.32
C SER A 248 2.55 8.57 -7.82
N ASN A 249 1.57 9.05 -7.07
CA ASN A 249 1.37 8.58 -5.70
C ASN A 249 1.06 7.07 -5.71
N PRO A 250 1.51 6.31 -4.70
CA PRO A 250 1.08 4.93 -4.51
C PRO A 250 -0.35 4.89 -3.96
N PRO A 251 -1.05 3.73 -3.91
CA PRO A 251 -2.32 3.66 -3.20
C PRO A 251 -2.09 4.02 -1.72
N CYS A 252 -3.10 4.54 -1.03
CA CYS A 252 -2.93 4.87 0.38
C CYS A 252 -2.82 3.59 1.24
N TRP A 253 -1.81 3.51 2.10
CA TRP A 253 -1.78 2.68 3.30
C TRP A 253 -0.92 3.38 4.36
N GLU A 254 -1.37 3.44 5.61
CA GLU A 254 -0.85 4.40 6.60
C GLU A 254 0.51 4.00 7.20
N ASN A 255 0.87 2.72 7.10
CA ASN A 255 2.13 2.19 7.64
C ASN A 255 3.34 2.42 6.70
N VAL A 256 3.12 3.06 5.58
CA VAL A 256 4.20 3.67 4.81
C VAL A 256 4.01 5.15 4.97
N ASP A 257 5.06 5.84 5.39
CA ASP A 257 5.07 7.28 5.34
C ASP A 257 4.86 7.70 3.88
N GLN A 258 3.60 7.92 3.48
CA GLN A 258 3.18 8.17 2.09
C GLN A 258 3.91 9.40 1.51
N HIS A 259 4.43 10.27 2.38
CA HIS A 259 5.26 11.42 2.08
C HIS A 259 6.67 11.10 1.58
N TYR A 260 7.10 9.84 1.64
CA TYR A 260 8.45 9.45 1.25
C TYR A 260 8.48 8.44 0.13
N PHE A 261 7.36 7.99 -0.45
CA PHE A 261 7.39 7.01 -1.53
C PHE A 261 6.50 7.41 -2.71
N GLN A 262 7.00 7.11 -3.91
CA GLN A 262 6.26 7.25 -5.16
C GLN A 262 6.28 5.95 -5.96
N ALA A 263 5.20 5.73 -6.70
CA ALA A 263 5.09 4.65 -7.66
C ALA A 263 5.76 5.07 -8.96
N ILE A 264 6.74 4.28 -9.39
CA ILE A 264 7.45 4.41 -10.66
C ILE A 264 6.82 3.48 -11.68
N TRP A 265 6.62 4.00 -12.89
CA TRP A 265 5.99 3.33 -14.02
C TRP A 265 7.00 3.18 -15.16
N LEU A 266 7.35 1.95 -15.50
CA LEU A 266 8.27 1.64 -16.61
C LEU A 266 7.52 0.91 -17.72
N GLU A 267 7.58 1.41 -18.95
CA GLU A 267 6.91 0.78 -20.09
C GLU A 267 7.66 -0.47 -20.56
N ARG A 268 7.02 -1.64 -20.49
CA ARG A 268 7.59 -2.93 -20.88
C ARG A 268 7.95 -3.01 -22.36
N ASN A 269 7.20 -2.29 -23.20
CA ASN A 269 7.38 -2.31 -24.65
C ASN A 269 8.50 -1.36 -25.12
N HIS A 270 9.11 -0.58 -24.22
CA HIS A 270 10.21 0.30 -24.57
C HIS A 270 11.56 -0.33 -24.15
N PRO A 271 12.56 -0.43 -25.05
CA PRO A 271 13.78 -1.21 -24.79
C PRO A 271 14.56 -0.79 -23.54
N VAL A 272 14.70 0.51 -23.29
CA VAL A 272 15.47 1.06 -22.16
C VAL A 272 14.72 0.90 -20.82
N PRO A 273 13.45 1.31 -20.65
CA PRO A 273 12.67 1.02 -19.44
C PRO A 273 12.58 -0.48 -19.13
N ALA A 274 12.38 -1.36 -20.12
CA ALA A 274 12.37 -2.80 -19.90
C ALA A 274 13.72 -3.37 -19.44
N ARG A 275 14.83 -2.74 -19.84
CA ARG A 275 16.17 -3.08 -19.34
C ARG A 275 16.36 -2.59 -17.90
N VAL A 276 15.87 -1.40 -17.57
CA VAL A 276 15.90 -0.87 -16.19
C VAL A 276 15.05 -1.74 -15.27
N SER A 277 13.83 -2.10 -15.66
CA SER A 277 12.93 -2.96 -14.87
C SER A 277 13.63 -4.27 -14.47
N ARG A 278 14.32 -4.94 -15.41
CA ARG A 278 15.07 -6.17 -15.12
C ARG A 278 16.22 -6.01 -14.14
N MET A 279 16.66 -4.79 -13.85
CA MET A 279 17.69 -4.51 -12.83
C MET A 279 17.11 -4.22 -11.45
N LEU A 280 15.81 -3.90 -11.37
CA LEU A 280 15.10 -3.57 -10.13
C LEU A 280 14.45 -4.79 -9.47
N VAL A 281 14.58 -5.99 -10.07
CA VAL A 281 14.08 -7.27 -9.58
C VAL A 281 15.23 -8.06 -8.98
#